data_AF-A0A924A920-F1
#
_entry.id   AF-A0A924A920-F1
#
_cell.length_a   1.000
_cell.length_b   1.000
_cell.length_c   1.000
_cell.angle_alpha   90.00
_cell.angle_beta   90.00
_cell.angle_gamma   90.00
#
_symmetry.space_group_name_H-M   'P 1'
#
loop_
_entity.id
_entity.type
_entity.pdbx_description
1 polymer ?
#
loop_
_entity_poly.entity_id
_entity_poly.type
_entity_poly.pdbx_seq_one_letter_code
_entity_poly.pdbx_strand_id
1 'polypeptide(L)'
;MRITVNILHRSGIGIIIFLSALVMWAAVRQKNTAGSANNLVAHAQSVLFQSEKMFTAVTDIETNSRAYVLTGEPYFLELYSISKNKMALTEDTLKKQIPIGSPLRTRIVFMLNIISKRIDFSDSLIQLKNNNNILSPI
;
A
#
# COMPACT_ATOMS: atom_id res chain seq x y z
N MET A 1 -39.64 -58.64 18.38
CA MET A 1 -40.03 -57.22 18.18
C MET A 1 -38.98 -56.18 18.64
N ARG A 2 -37.97 -56.52 19.47
CA ARG A 2 -36.91 -55.55 19.89
C ARG A 2 -35.81 -55.32 18.84
N ILE A 3 -35.55 -56.29 17.97
CA ILE A 3 -34.46 -56.23 16.96
C ILE A 3 -34.81 -55.29 15.80
N THR A 4 -36.08 -55.26 15.36
CA THR A 4 -36.55 -54.37 14.28
C THR A 4 -36.57 -52.90 14.69
N VAL A 5 -36.87 -52.60 15.96
CA VAL A 5 -36.86 -51.23 16.51
C VAL A 5 -35.43 -50.67 16.59
N ASN A 6 -34.43 -51.50 16.94
CA ASN A 6 -33.03 -51.09 16.95
C ASN A 6 -32.48 -50.82 15.53
N ILE A 7 -32.93 -51.55 14.52
CA ILE A 7 -32.54 -51.32 13.12
C ILE A 7 -33.16 -50.01 12.62
N LEU A 8 -34.43 -49.75 12.94
CA LEU A 8 -35.11 -48.50 12.58
C LEU A 8 -34.45 -47.27 13.22
N HIS A 9 -34.04 -47.37 14.49
CA HIS A 9 -33.35 -46.27 15.18
C HIS A 9 -31.94 -46.03 14.63
N ARG A 10 -31.17 -47.09 14.31
CA ARG A 10 -29.84 -46.98 13.70
C ARG A 10 -29.89 -46.33 12.31
N SER A 11 -30.92 -46.59 11.51
CA SER A 11 -31.12 -45.95 10.22
C SER A 11 -31.44 -44.45 10.34
N GLY A 12 -32.20 -44.04 11.37
CA GLY A 12 -32.50 -42.63 11.63
C GLY A 12 -31.29 -41.79 12.02
N ILE A 13 -30.40 -42.35 12.86
CA ILE A 13 -29.15 -41.67 13.27
C ILE A 13 -28.23 -41.44 12.06
N GLY A 14 -28.14 -42.42 11.15
CA GLY A 14 -27.34 -42.31 9.94
C GLY A 14 -27.78 -41.16 9.03
N ILE A 15 -29.09 -40.95 8.89
CA ILE A 15 -29.67 -39.85 8.09
C ILE A 15 -29.32 -38.48 8.68
N ILE A 16 -29.37 -38.33 10.00
CA ILE A 16 -29.04 -37.07 10.68
C ILE A 16 -27.56 -36.73 10.51
N ILE A 17 -26.66 -37.70 10.66
CA ILE A 17 -25.22 -37.52 10.44
C ILE A 17 -24.93 -37.18 8.98
N PHE A 18 -25.64 -37.80 8.04
CA PHE A 18 -25.47 -37.52 6.62
C PHE A 18 -25.93 -36.09 6.26
N LEU A 19 -27.08 -35.66 6.79
CA LEU A 19 -27.59 -34.30 6.62
C LEU A 19 -26.66 -33.26 7.24
N SER A 20 -26.14 -33.49 8.45
CA SER A 20 -25.21 -32.57 9.09
C SER A 20 -23.88 -32.49 8.34
N ALA A 21 -23.37 -33.62 7.83
CA ALA A 21 -22.18 -33.65 6.99
C ALA A 21 -22.37 -32.89 5.66
N LEU A 22 -23.55 -33.00 5.05
CA LEU A 22 -23.89 -32.29 3.81
C LEU A 22 -23.97 -30.78 4.01
N VAL A 23 -24.58 -30.33 5.11
CA VAL A 23 -24.61 -28.92 5.52
C VAL A 23 -23.20 -28.40 5.81
N MET A 24 -22.38 -29.17 6.54
CA MET A 24 -21.00 -28.81 6.84
C MET A 24 -20.15 -28.71 5.57
N TRP A 25 -20.33 -29.63 4.61
CA TRP A 25 -19.65 -29.60 3.32
C TRP A 25 -20.06 -28.38 2.48
N ALA A 26 -21.36 -28.07 2.41
CA ALA A 26 -21.87 -26.89 1.72
C ALA A 26 -21.35 -25.59 2.37
N ALA A 27 -21.31 -25.52 3.70
CA ALA A 27 -20.80 -24.37 4.44
C ALA A 27 -19.30 -24.11 4.17
N VAL A 28 -18.48 -25.16 4.03
CA VAL A 28 -17.05 -25.02 3.72
C VAL A 28 -16.83 -24.48 2.30
N ARG A 29 -17.68 -24.84 1.32
CA ARG A 29 -17.62 -24.31 -0.05
C ARG A 29 -17.89 -22.79 -0.10
N GLN A 30 -18.65 -22.25 0.85
CA GLN A 30 -19.11 -20.87 0.85
C GLN A 30 -18.14 -19.87 1.51
N LYS A 31 -17.13 -20.37 2.23
CA LYS A 31 -16.12 -19.53 2.93
C LYS A 31 -15.24 -18.69 1.99
N ASN A 32 -15.19 -19.01 0.70
CA ASN A 32 -14.27 -18.39 -0.25
C ASN A 32 -14.67 -16.97 -0.67
N THR A 33 -15.96 -16.60 -0.59
CA THR A 33 -16.44 -15.29 -1.09
C THR A 33 -16.20 -14.16 -0.09
N ALA A 34 -16.35 -14.42 1.21
CA ALA A 34 -16.11 -13.42 2.26
C ALA A 34 -14.62 -13.08 2.43
N GLY A 35 -13.73 -14.07 2.33
CA GLY A 35 -12.28 -13.85 2.39
C GLY A 35 -11.75 -13.05 1.19
N SER A 36 -12.30 -13.27 0.00
CA SER A 36 -11.85 -12.60 -1.22
C SER A 36 -12.18 -11.11 -1.24
N ALA A 37 -13.37 -10.71 -0.78
CA ALA A 37 -13.75 -9.30 -0.66
C ALA A 37 -12.88 -8.56 0.37
N ASN A 38 -12.64 -9.18 1.53
CA ASN A 38 -11.76 -8.61 2.56
C ASN A 38 -10.32 -8.44 2.05
N ASN A 39 -9.80 -9.40 1.29
CA ASN A 39 -8.44 -9.30 0.73
C ASN A 39 -8.30 -8.15 -0.28
N LEU A 40 -9.31 -7.91 -1.11
CA LEU A 40 -9.30 -6.78 -2.06
C LEU A 40 -9.34 -5.42 -1.34
N VAL A 41 -10.17 -5.30 -0.30
CA VAL A 41 -10.24 -4.08 0.52
C VAL A 41 -8.92 -3.85 1.25
N ALA A 42 -8.36 -4.88 1.88
CA ALA A 42 -7.07 -4.79 2.56
C ALA A 42 -5.94 -4.40 1.59
N HIS A 43 -5.95 -4.95 0.37
CA HIS A 43 -4.99 -4.59 -0.66
C HIS A 43 -5.14 -3.13 -1.09
N ALA A 44 -6.36 -2.67 -1.35
CA ALA A 44 -6.63 -1.29 -1.73
C ALA A 44 -6.22 -0.30 -0.61
N GLN A 45 -6.53 -0.61 0.65
CA GLN A 45 -6.08 0.17 1.80
C GLN A 45 -4.56 0.24 1.90
N SER A 46 -3.87 -0.88 1.64
CA SER A 46 -2.40 -0.90 1.64
C SER A 46 -1.82 0.03 0.56
N VAL A 47 -2.36 -0.01 -0.65
CA VAL A 47 -1.94 0.87 -1.76
C VAL A 47 -2.23 2.35 -1.46
N LEU A 48 -3.40 2.66 -0.89
CA LEU A 48 -3.76 4.02 -0.48
C LEU A 48 -2.80 4.54 0.59
N PHE A 49 -2.53 3.75 1.62
CA PHE A 49 -1.61 4.11 2.70
C PHE A 49 -0.19 4.39 2.18
N GLN A 50 0.31 3.59 1.24
CA GLN A 50 1.60 3.88 0.61
C GLN A 50 1.57 5.14 -0.26
N SER A 51 0.44 5.40 -0.94
CA SER A 51 0.27 6.61 -1.74
C SER A 51 0.25 7.87 -0.88
N GLU A 52 -0.38 7.82 0.30
CA GLU A 52 -0.38 8.90 1.29
C GLU A 52 1.04 9.17 1.83
N LYS A 53 1.78 8.12 2.19
CA LYS A 53 3.19 8.26 2.62
C LYS A 53 4.04 8.93 1.54
N MET A 54 3.82 8.56 0.29
CA MET A 54 4.53 9.12 -0.84
C MET A 54 4.18 10.60 -1.02
N PHE A 55 2.90 10.95 -0.92
CA PHE A 55 2.44 12.34 -0.98
C PHE A 55 3.06 13.21 0.13
N THR A 56 3.09 12.71 1.37
CA THR A 56 3.75 13.37 2.49
C THR A 56 5.25 13.57 2.21
N ALA A 57 5.95 12.53 1.75
CA ALA A 57 7.38 12.62 1.44
C ALA A 57 7.67 13.67 0.35
N VAL A 58 6.86 13.73 -0.72
CA VAL A 58 6.99 14.74 -1.78
C VAL A 58 6.73 16.15 -1.27
N THR A 59 5.70 16.31 -0.42
CA THR A 59 5.39 17.60 0.21
C THR A 59 6.54 18.07 1.09
N ASP A 60 7.16 17.17 1.85
CA ASP A 60 8.33 17.49 2.66
C ASP A 60 9.55 17.84 1.78
N ILE A 61 9.81 17.09 0.70
CA ILE A 61 10.88 17.40 -0.28
C ILE A 61 10.69 18.83 -0.82
N GLU A 62 9.47 19.18 -1.22
CA GLU A 62 9.13 20.50 -1.72
C GLU A 62 9.33 21.58 -0.65
N THR A 63 8.80 21.36 0.54
CA THR A 63 8.84 22.34 1.63
C THR A 63 10.27 22.58 2.10
N ASN A 64 11.03 21.51 2.33
CA ASN A 64 12.40 21.58 2.83
C ASN A 64 13.37 22.13 1.79
N SER A 65 13.22 21.76 0.51
CA SER A 65 14.06 22.35 -0.55
C SER A 65 13.80 23.85 -0.69
N ARG A 66 12.54 24.29 -0.66
CA ARG A 66 12.21 25.72 -0.68
C ARG A 66 12.76 26.45 0.54
N ALA A 67 12.56 25.90 1.74
CA ALA A 67 13.08 26.49 2.97
C ALA A 67 14.60 26.64 2.91
N TYR A 68 15.34 25.62 2.49
CA TYR A 68 16.79 25.69 2.31
C TYR A 68 17.21 26.74 1.27
N VAL A 69 16.56 26.76 0.10
CA VAL A 69 16.90 27.72 -0.95
C VAL A 69 16.68 29.15 -0.46
N LEU A 70 15.58 29.41 0.26
CA LEU A 70 15.25 30.72 0.81
C LEU A 70 16.19 31.15 1.95
N THR A 71 16.43 30.29 2.94
CA THR A 71 17.14 30.68 4.17
C THR A 71 18.63 30.35 4.15
N GLY A 72 19.02 29.29 3.43
CA GLY A 72 20.37 28.71 3.50
C GLY A 72 20.63 27.84 4.74
N GLU A 73 19.63 27.63 5.60
CA GLU A 73 19.79 26.90 6.87
C GLU A 73 20.04 25.40 6.64
N PRO A 74 21.19 24.84 7.06
CA PRO A 74 21.56 23.43 6.80
C PRO A 74 20.55 22.40 7.32
N TYR A 75 19.80 22.75 8.37
CA TYR A 75 18.73 21.92 8.92
C TYR A 75 17.69 21.52 7.85
N PHE A 76 17.31 22.44 6.95
CA PHE A 76 16.37 22.12 5.88
C PHE A 76 16.98 21.22 4.80
N LEU A 77 18.29 21.28 4.58
CA LEU A 77 18.99 20.37 3.66
C LEU A 77 19.03 18.94 4.21
N GLU A 78 19.21 18.79 5.53
CA GLU A 78 19.12 17.50 6.21
C GLU A 78 17.70 16.92 6.10
N LEU A 79 16.67 17.71 6.42
CA LEU A 79 15.28 17.29 6.30
C LEU A 79 14.90 16.95 4.85
N TYR A 80 15.40 17.69 3.86
CA TYR A 80 15.24 17.37 2.44
C TYR A 80 15.80 15.98 2.10
N SER A 81 17.01 15.68 2.58
CA SER A 81 17.67 14.39 2.36
C SER A 81 16.91 13.24 3.03
N ILE A 82 16.41 13.45 4.24
CA ILE A 82 15.54 12.48 4.95
C ILE A 82 14.28 12.19 4.13
N SER A 83 13.64 13.22 3.58
CA SER A 83 12.41 13.05 2.79
C SER A 83 12.65 12.37 1.45
N LYS A 84 13.80 12.62 0.79
CA LYS A 84 14.24 11.84 -0.39
C LYS A 84 14.39 10.35 -0.07
N ASN A 85 14.98 10.01 1.07
CA ASN A 85 15.12 8.61 1.49
C ASN A 85 13.75 7.97 1.77
N LYS A 86 12.84 8.67 2.46
CA LYS A 86 11.45 8.20 2.68
C LYS A 86 10.72 7.96 1.36
N MET A 87 10.89 8.85 0.38
CA MET A 87 10.30 8.73 -0.95
C MET A 87 10.80 7.46 -1.66
N ALA A 88 12.12 7.23 -1.69
CA ALA A 88 12.71 6.06 -2.34
C ALA A 88 12.22 4.73 -1.74
N LEU A 89 12.11 4.66 -0.41
CA LEU A 89 11.58 3.47 0.29
C LEU A 89 10.09 3.23 -0.04
N THR A 90 9.31 4.30 -0.12
CA THR A 90 7.87 4.21 -0.42
C THR A 90 7.63 3.82 -1.87
N GLU A 91 8.43 4.34 -2.80
CA GLU A 91 8.38 3.99 -4.22
C GLU A 91 8.64 2.49 -4.45
N ASP A 92 9.69 1.92 -3.84
CA ASP A 92 10.01 0.50 -3.95
C ASP A 92 8.87 -0.37 -3.38
N THR A 93 8.33 0.01 -2.23
CA THR A 93 7.22 -0.70 -1.59
C THR A 93 5.97 -0.69 -2.47
N LEU A 94 5.59 0.48 -2.99
CA LEU A 94 4.40 0.65 -3.83
C LEU A 94 4.53 -0.12 -5.15
N LYS A 95 5.71 -0.11 -5.78
CA LYS A 95 5.98 -0.92 -6.99
C LYS A 95 5.86 -2.41 -6.72
N LYS A 96 6.30 -2.91 -5.57
CA LYS A 96 6.19 -4.34 -5.21
C LYS A 96 4.75 -4.78 -4.96
N GLN A 97 3.91 -3.90 -4.41
CA GLN A 97 2.52 -4.22 -4.12
C GLN A 97 1.66 -4.36 -5.38
N ILE A 98 2.02 -3.69 -6.48
CA ILE A 98 1.14 -3.62 -7.66
C ILE A 98 1.60 -4.59 -8.74
N PRO A 99 0.75 -5.53 -9.18
CA PRO A 99 1.07 -6.49 -10.23
C PRO A 99 1.53 -5.82 -11.53
N ILE A 100 2.50 -6.44 -12.20
CA ILE A 100 2.96 -6.04 -13.53
C ILE A 100 1.79 -6.24 -14.52
N GLY A 101 1.50 -5.23 -15.34
CA GLY A 101 0.41 -5.25 -16.33
C GLY A 101 -0.93 -4.67 -15.86
N SER A 102 -1.09 -4.31 -14.57
CA SER A 102 -2.29 -3.62 -14.09
C SER A 102 -2.39 -2.18 -14.64
N PRO A 103 -3.56 -1.68 -15.08
CA PRO A 103 -3.76 -0.28 -15.45
C PRO A 103 -3.34 0.72 -14.35
N LEU A 104 -3.46 0.30 -13.08
CA LEU A 104 -3.02 1.08 -11.93
C LEU A 104 -1.50 1.29 -11.92
N ARG A 105 -0.73 0.28 -12.34
CA ARG A 105 0.73 0.38 -12.41
C ARG A 105 1.17 1.49 -13.36
N THR A 106 0.54 1.61 -14.52
CA THR A 106 0.87 2.66 -15.50
C THR A 106 0.64 4.05 -14.91
N ARG A 107 -0.46 4.25 -14.19
CA ARG A 107 -0.76 5.53 -13.52
C ARG A 107 0.27 5.86 -12.44
N ILE A 108 0.64 4.89 -11.63
CA ILE A 108 1.64 5.09 -10.57
C ILE A 108 3.02 5.36 -11.16
N VAL A 109 3.44 4.63 -12.20
CA VAL A 109 4.71 4.89 -12.88
C VAL A 109 4.74 6.30 -13.47
N PHE A 110 3.64 6.75 -14.08
CA PHE A 110 3.53 8.12 -14.59
C PHE A 110 3.64 9.17 -13.48
N MET A 111 2.94 8.95 -12.36
CA MET A 111 3.03 9.81 -11.17
C MET A 111 4.46 9.86 -10.61
N LEU A 112 5.12 8.71 -10.47
CA LEU A 112 6.51 8.62 -10.02
C LEU A 112 7.46 9.37 -10.95
N ASN A 113 7.25 9.31 -12.25
CA ASN A 113 8.03 10.07 -13.22
C ASN A 113 7.86 11.60 -13.04
N ILE A 114 6.64 12.09 -12.76
CA ILE A 114 6.42 13.50 -12.44
C ILE A 114 7.14 13.89 -11.15
N ILE A 115 7.05 13.04 -10.12
CA ILE A 115 7.72 13.28 -8.85
C ILE A 115 9.24 13.33 -9.01
N SER A 116 9.82 12.41 -9.81
CA SER A 116 11.25 12.43 -10.12
C SER A 116 11.66 13.77 -10.73
N LYS A 117 10.93 14.26 -11.74
CA LYS A 117 11.20 15.57 -12.35
C LYS A 117 11.15 16.70 -11.32
N ARG A 118 10.25 16.62 -10.34
CA ARG A 118 10.17 17.62 -9.27
C ARG A 118 11.37 17.56 -8.33
N ILE A 119 11.83 16.36 -7.99
CA ILE A 119 13.05 16.15 -7.17
C ILE A 119 14.27 16.70 -7.93
N ASP A 120 14.40 16.39 -9.22
CA ASP A 120 15.50 16.88 -10.07
C ASP A 120 15.52 18.41 -10.13
N PHE A 121 14.35 19.04 -10.20
CA PHE A 121 14.21 20.49 -10.12
C PHE A 121 14.67 21.03 -8.77
N SER A 122 14.24 20.44 -7.65
CA SER A 122 14.70 20.82 -6.31
C SER A 122 16.21 20.64 -6.14
N ASP A 123 16.78 19.54 -6.63
CA ASP A 123 18.23 19.29 -6.61
C ASP A 123 18.98 20.38 -7.39
N SER A 124 18.46 20.79 -8.55
CA SER A 124 19.03 21.88 -9.36
C SER A 124 19.03 23.21 -8.62
N LEU A 125 17.94 23.56 -7.91
CA LEU A 125 17.87 24.80 -7.13
C LEU A 125 18.85 24.81 -5.96
N ILE A 126 18.99 23.68 -5.26
CA ILE A 126 19.93 23.51 -4.16
C ILE A 126 21.37 23.66 -4.67
N GLN A 127 21.70 23.02 -5.79
CA GLN A 127 23.02 23.17 -6.42
C GLN A 127 23.31 24.63 -6.81
N LEU A 128 22.33 25.33 -7.39
CA LEU A 128 22.49 26.75 -7.72
C LEU A 128 22.72 27.62 -6.48
N LYS A 129 21.97 27.40 -5.39
CA LYS A 129 22.17 28.08 -4.11
C LYS A 129 23.60 27.86 -3.59
N ASN A 130 24.08 26.62 -3.62
CA ASN A 130 25.40 26.24 -3.09
C ASN A 130 26.54 26.79 -3.94
N ASN A 131 26.41 26.75 -5.27
CA ASN A 131 27.48 27.15 -6.19
C ASN A 131 27.63 28.67 -6.28
N ASN A 132 26.53 29.40 -6.19
CA ASN A 132 26.54 30.84 -6.48
C ASN A 132 26.43 31.71 -5.21
N ASN A 133 26.27 31.13 -4.00
CA ASN A 133 26.11 31.84 -2.72
C ASN A 133 25.11 33.01 -2.76
N ILE A 134 24.16 32.99 -3.71
CA ILE A 134 23.40 34.16 -4.24
C ILE A 134 22.31 34.66 -3.29
N LEU A 135 22.13 33.96 -2.19
CA LEU A 135 21.09 34.24 -1.21
C LEU A 135 21.75 34.12 0.17
N SER A 136 22.79 34.91 0.38
CA SER A 136 23.20 35.30 1.74
C SER A 136 21.99 35.92 2.44
N PRO A 137 21.79 35.64 3.74
CA PRO A 137 20.63 36.12 4.47
C PRO A 137 20.58 37.66 4.37
N ILE A 138 19.40 38.17 4.01
CA ILE A 138 19.05 39.58 4.17
C ILE A 138 18.79 39.83 5.66
#